data_AF-A0A2Z2KQJ1-F1
#
_entry.id   AF-A0A2Z2KQJ1-F1
#
_cell.length_a   1.000
_cell.length_b   1.000
_cell.length_c   1.000
_cell.angle_alpha   90.00
_cell.angle_beta   90.00
_cell.angle_gamma   90.00
#
_symmetry.space_group_name_H-M   'P 1'
#
loop_
_entity.id
_entity.type
_entity.pdbx_description
1 polymer ?
#
loop_
_entity_poly.entity_id
_entity_poly.type
_entity_poly.pdbx_seq_one_letter_code
_entity_poly.pdbx_strand_id
1 'polypeptide(L)' 'MPDHPYRVLLQAASQEEAQYVAIMSGYKGCKVTEGQVYRLLRNHNNPQLFEHGEAYVVDDDTKDNYSVFLLCRTALYK' A
#
# COMPACT_ATOMS: atom_id res chain seq x y z
N MET A 1 -18.78 20.05 5.16
CA MET A 1 -17.79 19.01 5.49
C MET A 1 -18.19 17.77 4.71
N PRO A 2 -17.34 17.15 3.88
CA PRO A 2 -17.73 15.91 3.23
C PRO A 2 -17.39 14.73 4.15
N ASP A 3 -18.44 14.06 4.61
CA ASP A 3 -18.42 12.74 5.22
C ASP A 3 -17.89 11.70 4.23
N HIS A 4 -16.70 11.18 4.48
CA HIS A 4 -16.27 9.89 3.94
C HIS A 4 -16.24 8.87 5.08
N PRO A 5 -16.95 7.73 4.96
CA PRO A 5 -17.00 6.72 6.00
C PRO A 5 -15.74 5.88 5.90
N TYR A 6 -14.60 6.44 6.30
CA TYR A 6 -13.48 5.60 6.69
C TYR A 6 -13.94 4.85 7.93
N ARG A 7 -14.44 3.62 7.72
CA ARG A 7 -14.44 2.58 8.75
C ARG A 7 -13.12 2.72 9.50
N VAL A 8 -13.16 2.85 10.82
CA VAL A 8 -11.97 3.06 11.66
C VAL A 8 -10.95 1.99 11.30
N LEU A 9 -9.93 2.38 10.54
CA LEU A 9 -8.84 1.52 10.12
C LEU A 9 -7.96 1.28 11.34
N LEU A 10 -7.82 0.02 11.75
CA LEU A 10 -6.99 -0.34 12.89
C LEU A 10 -5.54 -0.45 12.41
N GLN A 11 -4.59 0.09 13.17
CA GLN A 11 -3.18 -0.03 12.81
C GLN A 11 -2.76 -1.51 12.81
N ALA A 12 -2.09 -1.93 11.74
CA ALA A 12 -1.54 -3.29 11.62
C ALA A 12 -0.09 -3.32 12.13
N ALA A 13 0.31 -4.43 12.76
CA ALA A 13 1.64 -4.59 13.31
C ALA A 13 2.68 -4.99 12.24
N SER A 14 2.24 -5.60 11.13
CA SER A 14 3.10 -6.10 10.07
C SER A 14 2.44 -5.96 8.69
N GLN A 15 3.24 -6.07 7.64
CA GLN A 15 2.72 -6.11 6.27
C GLN A 15 1.83 -7.33 6.04
N GLU A 16 2.07 -8.45 6.71
CA GLU A 16 1.29 -9.70 6.61
C GLU A 16 -0.15 -9.52 7.09
N GLU A 17 -0.35 -8.78 8.18
CA GLU A 17 -1.66 -8.51 8.76
C GLU A 17 -2.41 -7.34 8.09
N ALA A 18 -1.68 -6.49 7.38
CA ALA A 18 -2.22 -5.29 6.77
C ALA A 18 -3.07 -5.60 5.53
N GLN A 19 -4.20 -4.91 5.42
CA GLN A 19 -5.08 -4.91 4.25
C GLN A 19 -4.98 -3.60 3.45
N TYR A 20 -4.48 -2.54 4.11
CA TYR A 20 -4.33 -1.22 3.52
C TYR A 20 -2.99 -0.60 3.91
N VAL A 21 -2.54 0.34 3.10
CA VAL A 21 -1.39 1.19 3.37
C VAL A 21 -1.75 2.64 3.09
N ALA A 22 -1.48 3.52 4.05
CA ALA A 22 -1.54 4.96 3.84
C ALA A 22 -0.16 5.47 3.46
N ILE A 23 -0.11 6.34 2.45
CA ILE A 23 1.10 7.04 2.06
C ILE A 23 1.23 8.28 2.93
N MET A 24 2.07 8.23 3.95
CA MET A 24 2.31 9.36 4.84
C MET A 24 3.20 10.41 4.19
N SER A 25 4.18 9.96 3.40
CA SER A 25 4.96 10.84 2.55
C SER A 25 5.49 10.11 1.31
N GLY A 26 5.37 10.75 0.16
CA GLY A 26 5.77 10.20 -1.13
C GLY A 26 7.23 10.53 -1.50
N TYR A 27 7.98 9.53 -1.97
CA TYR A 27 9.22 9.79 -2.70
C TYR A 27 8.92 10.03 -4.19
N LYS A 28 9.66 10.95 -4.80
CA LYS A 28 9.47 11.33 -6.21
C LYS A 28 9.72 10.12 -7.10
N GLY A 29 8.66 9.59 -7.70
CA GLY A 29 8.71 8.41 -8.57
C GLY A 29 7.98 7.17 -8.05
N CYS A 30 7.50 7.14 -6.80
CA CYS A 30 6.67 6.01 -6.30
C CYS A 30 5.33 5.89 -7.04
N LYS A 31 4.89 6.90 -7.82
CA LYS A 31 3.60 6.91 -8.55
C LYS A 31 2.36 6.71 -7.64
N VAL A 32 2.46 7.14 -6.40
CA VAL A 32 1.36 7.14 -5.42
C VAL A 32 1.17 8.54 -4.85
N THR A 33 -0.05 8.84 -4.42
CA THR A 33 -0.47 10.13 -3.89
C THR A 33 -0.31 10.16 -2.36
N GLU A 34 0.38 11.19 -1.86
CA GLU A 34 0.54 11.43 -0.42
C GLU A 34 -0.82 11.72 0.24
N GLY A 35 -1.04 11.15 1.44
CA GLY A 35 -2.29 11.22 2.18
C GLY A 35 -3.35 10.20 1.75
N GLN A 36 -3.13 9.47 0.65
CA GLN A 36 -4.07 8.48 0.15
C GLN A 36 -3.83 7.10 0.76
N VAL A 37 -4.92 6.33 0.87
CA VAL A 37 -4.93 4.95 1.34
C VAL A 37 -5.13 4.01 0.16
N TYR A 38 -4.24 3.04 0.03
CA TYR A 38 -4.26 2.02 -1.01
C TYR A 38 -4.56 0.66 -0.40
N ARG A 39 -5.27 -0.19 -1.13
CA ARG A 39 -5.49 -1.58 -0.75
C ARG A 39 -4.23 -2.39 -1.04
N LEU A 40 -3.84 -3.23 -0.09
CA LEU A 40 -2.78 -4.20 -0.27
C LEU A 40 -3.31 -5.44 -0.99
N LEU A 41 -2.59 -5.83 -2.03
CA LEU A 41 -2.80 -7.05 -2.77
C LEU A 41 -1.58 -7.95 -2.56
N ARG A 42 -1.74 -9.26 -2.76
CA ARG A 42 -0.66 -10.25 -2.66
C ARG A 42 -0.66 -11.11 -3.90
N ASN A 43 0.51 -11.31 -4.49
CA ASN A 43 0.64 -12.17 -5.66
C ASN A 43 1.61 -13.33 -5.37
N HIS A 44 1.03 -14.50 -5.08
CA HIS A 44 1.79 -15.73 -4.86
C HIS A 44 2.16 -16.44 -6.19
N ASN A 45 1.65 -15.95 -7.32
CA ASN A 45 1.74 -16.62 -8.62
C ASN A 45 2.80 -16.01 -9.56
N ASN A 46 3.41 -14.87 -9.20
CA ASN A 46 4.47 -14.23 -9.98
C ASN A 46 5.80 -14.17 -9.21
N PRO A 47 6.54 -15.29 -9.12
CA PRO A 47 7.78 -15.38 -8.37
C PRO A 47 8.95 -14.54 -8.93
N GLN A 48 8.82 -14.01 -10.15
CA GLN A 48 9.84 -13.15 -10.76
C GLN A 48 9.77 -11.69 -10.27
N LEU A 49 8.63 -11.28 -9.72
CA LEU A 49 8.38 -9.90 -9.27
C LEU A 49 8.14 -9.81 -7.76
N PHE A 50 7.79 -10.92 -7.12
CA PHE A 50 7.49 -10.99 -5.69
C PHE A 50 8.12 -12.24 -5.09
N GLU A 51 8.98 -12.06 -4.08
CA GLU A 51 9.53 -13.19 -3.33
C GLU A 51 8.47 -13.71 -2.35
N HIS A 52 7.71 -14.72 -2.78
CA HIS A 52 6.75 -15.46 -1.94
C HIS A 52 5.50 -14.70 -1.47
N GLY A 53 4.83 -13.93 -2.36
CA GLY A 53 3.52 -13.35 -2.03
C GLY A 53 3.58 -12.03 -1.29
N GLU A 54 4.64 -11.27 -1.53
CA GLU A 54 4.80 -9.92 -1.02
C GLU A 54 3.57 -9.05 -1.30
N ALA A 55 3.31 -8.15 -0.36
CA ALA A 55 2.24 -7.18 -0.50
C ALA A 55 2.64 -6.12 -1.54
N TYR A 56 1.71 -5.69 -2.37
CA TYR A 56 1.90 -4.58 -3.30
C TYR A 56 0.64 -3.72 -3.36
N VAL A 57 0.78 -2.51 -3.90
CA VAL A 57 -0.36 -1.65 -4.25
C VAL A 57 -0.49 -1.57 -5.76
N VAL A 58 -1.69 -1.30 -6.26
CA VAL A 58 -1.87 -0.79 -7.61
C VAL A 58 -1.71 0.73 -7.52
N ASP A 59 -0.68 1.25 -8.18
CA ASP A 59 -0.33 2.67 -8.16
C ASP A 59 -1.26 3.52 -9.03
N ASP A 60 -1.03 4.83 -9.05
CA ASP A 60 -1.89 5.78 -9.78
C ASP A 60 -1.78 5.60 -11.32
N ASP A 61 -0.74 4.94 -11.81
CA ASP A 61 -0.55 4.55 -13.22
C ASP A 61 -1.11 3.13 -13.50
N THR A 62 -1.87 2.55 -12.57
CA THR A 62 -2.50 1.21 -12.64
C THR A 62 -1.51 0.04 -12.67
N LYS A 63 -0.31 0.22 -12.12
CA LYS A 63 0.74 -0.80 -12.10
C LYS A 63 0.94 -1.39 -10.71
N ASP A 64 1.28 -2.67 -10.67
CA ASP A 64 1.70 -3.35 -9.46
C ASP A 64 3.00 -2.70 -8.95
N ASN A 65 2.97 -2.19 -7.74
CA ASN A 65 4.03 -1.37 -7.20
C ASN A 65 4.35 -1.81 -5.77
N TYR A 66 5.49 -2.49 -5.64
CA TYR A 66 6.09 -2.86 -4.36
C TYR A 66 6.99 -1.74 -3.79
N SER A 67 7.51 -0.87 -4.66
CA SER A 67 8.53 0.12 -4.29
C SER A 67 8.05 1.13 -3.24
N VAL A 68 6.73 1.28 -3.09
CA VAL A 68 6.10 2.04 -2.00
C VAL A 68 6.64 1.66 -0.61
N PHE A 69 6.88 0.38 -0.33
CA PHE A 69 7.37 -0.06 0.98
C PHE A 69 8.85 0.24 1.22
N LEU A 70 9.60 0.48 0.14
CA LEU A 70 11.04 0.75 0.19
C LEU A 70 11.35 2.24 0.15
N LEU A 71 10.56 3.00 -0.63
CA LEU A 71 10.87 4.38 -0.99
C LEU A 71 9.97 5.39 -0.29
N CYS A 72 8.74 5.01 0.05
CA CYS A 72 7.73 5.91 0.58
C CYS A 72 7.57 5.70 2.10
N ARG A 73 7.23 6.77 2.84
CA ARG A 73 6.89 6.64 4.26
C ARG A 73 5.45 6.18 4.37
N THR A 74 5.22 5.01 4.97
CA THR A 74 3.90 4.37 4.99
C THR A 74 3.40 4.06 6.40
N ALA A 75 2.07 3.99 6.56
CA ALA A 75 1.41 3.41 7.73
C ALA A 75 0.50 2.25 7.30
N LEU A 76 0.53 1.15 8.04
CA LEU A 76 -0.20 -0.08 7.71
C LEU A 76 -1.48 -0.20 8.52
N TYR A 77 -2.56 -0.67 7.87
CA TYR A 77 -3.87 -0.77 8.49
C TYR A 77 -4.61 -2.06 8.12
N LYS A 78 -5.57 -2.44 8.97
CA LYS A 78 -6.56 -3.51 8.77
C LYS A 78 -7.98 -3.00 8.98
#